data_AF-A0A068R0S7-F1
#
_entry.id   AF-A0A068R0S7-F1
#
_cell.length_a   1.000
_cell.length_b   1.000
_cell.length_c   1.000
_cell.angle_alpha   90.00
_cell.angle_beta   90.00
_cell.angle_gamma   90.00
#
_symmetry.space_group_name_H-M   'P 1'
#
loop_
_entity.id
_entity.type
_entity.pdbx_description
1 polymer ?
#
loop_
_entity_poly.entity_id
_entity_poly.type
_entity_poly.pdbx_seq_one_letter_code
_entity_poly.pdbx_strand_id
1 'polypeptide(L)'
;MKYFSYVLLLGMFYLPAASADTSETAVKHEQKAAQQGALKKCTELLATGRKYTISIVSTLDKTTEGENNRLTGELSVSDETNKPLNKEMSEAVKPFVQCVTETVL
;
A
#
# COMPACT_ATOMS: atom_id res chain seq x y z
N MET A 1 9.30 -56.63 -0.23
CA MET A 1 9.99 -56.70 -1.53
C MET A 1 8.99 -57.02 -2.63
N LYS A 2 8.77 -56.10 -3.57
CA LYS A 2 8.71 -56.34 -5.03
C LYS A 2 8.29 -55.04 -5.72
N TYR A 3 9.29 -54.36 -6.26
CA TYR A 3 9.17 -53.38 -7.33
C TYR A 3 8.57 -54.03 -8.57
N PHE A 4 7.84 -53.28 -9.40
CA PHE A 4 7.75 -53.29 -10.88
C PHE A 4 6.60 -52.30 -11.21
N SER A 5 6.84 -51.01 -11.41
CA SER A 5 7.36 -50.40 -12.64
C SER A 5 6.76 -51.01 -13.91
N TYR A 6 5.67 -50.40 -14.40
CA TYR A 6 5.33 -50.39 -15.82
C TYR A 6 4.97 -48.96 -16.20
N VAL A 7 5.91 -48.36 -16.93
CA VAL A 7 5.78 -47.08 -17.61
C VAL A 7 5.10 -47.32 -18.96
N LEU A 8 4.43 -46.27 -19.45
CA LEU A 8 4.17 -45.97 -20.86
C LEU A 8 2.99 -46.71 -21.51
N LEU A 9 1.90 -45.97 -21.80
CA LEU A 9 1.65 -45.47 -23.17
C LEU A 9 0.32 -44.69 -23.30
N LEU A 10 0.42 -43.63 -24.12
CA LEU A 10 -0.61 -43.03 -24.97
C LEU A 10 -1.59 -42.02 -24.35
N GLY A 11 -1.34 -40.75 -24.69
CA GLY A 11 -2.30 -39.68 -24.56
C GLY A 11 -1.76 -38.32 -25.01
N MET A 12 -1.09 -38.24 -26.16
CA MET A 12 -0.87 -36.95 -26.82
C MET A 12 -2.23 -36.46 -27.34
N PHE A 13 -2.94 -35.68 -26.51
CA PHE A 13 -3.99 -34.80 -27.02
C PHE A 13 -3.39 -33.42 -27.28
N TYR A 14 -3.10 -33.25 -28.56
CA TYR A 14 -2.81 -32.00 -29.25
C TYR A 14 -4.01 -31.05 -29.05
N LEU A 15 -3.89 -30.08 -28.15
CA LEU A 15 -4.77 -28.92 -28.12
C LEU A 15 -4.07 -27.80 -28.89
N PRO A 16 -4.63 -27.28 -29.99
CA PRO A 16 -4.08 -26.12 -30.65
C PRO A 16 -4.14 -24.93 -29.70
N ALA A 17 -3.01 -24.25 -29.54
CA ALA A 17 -2.93 -22.95 -28.91
C ALA A 17 -3.82 -21.96 -29.67
N ALA A 18 -5.03 -21.75 -29.17
CA ALA A 18 -5.80 -20.55 -29.44
C ALA A 18 -5.56 -19.58 -28.28
N SER A 19 -4.33 -19.06 -28.16
CA SER A 19 -4.11 -17.81 -27.47
C SER A 19 -4.71 -16.73 -28.35
N ALA A 20 -5.95 -16.36 -28.04
CA ALA A 20 -6.54 -15.14 -28.56
C ALA A 20 -5.62 -13.98 -28.13
N ASP A 21 -4.98 -13.36 -29.12
CA ASP A 21 -4.36 -12.05 -29.00
C ASP A 21 -5.45 -11.03 -28.65
N THR A 22 -5.80 -10.93 -27.37
CA THR A 22 -6.23 -9.65 -26.84
C THR A 22 -4.98 -8.82 -26.67
N SER A 23 -4.68 -8.02 -27.69
CA SER A 23 -3.82 -6.85 -27.58
C SER A 23 -4.45 -5.86 -26.60
N GLU A 24 -4.45 -6.20 -25.31
CA GLU A 24 -4.26 -5.18 -24.30
C GLU A 24 -2.85 -4.68 -24.50
N THR A 25 -2.71 -3.43 -24.94
CA THR A 25 -1.46 -2.70 -24.83
C THR A 25 -0.94 -2.90 -23.42
N ALA A 26 0.03 -3.80 -23.26
CA ALA A 26 0.68 -4.06 -22.00
C ALA A 26 1.30 -2.73 -21.57
N VAL A 27 0.63 -2.05 -20.64
CA VAL A 27 1.19 -0.89 -19.98
C VAL A 27 2.44 -1.42 -19.30
N LYS A 28 3.59 -1.13 -19.90
CA LYS A 28 4.89 -1.49 -19.42
C LYS A 28 5.10 -0.69 -18.14
N HIS A 29 4.59 -1.20 -17.02
CA HIS A 29 4.93 -0.67 -15.71
C HIS A 29 6.40 -1.01 -15.50
N GLU A 30 7.28 -0.10 -15.90
CA GLU A 30 8.65 -0.10 -15.43
C GLU A 30 8.56 -0.04 -13.91
N GLN A 31 8.80 -1.18 -13.27
CA GLN A 31 8.80 -1.33 -11.84
C GLN A 31 10.08 -0.66 -11.31
N LYS A 32 10.06 0.67 -11.35
CA LYS A 32 10.99 1.55 -10.66
C LYS A 32 10.98 1.12 -9.20
N ALA A 33 12.16 1.01 -8.57
CA ALA A 33 12.29 0.65 -7.16
C ALA A 33 11.20 1.33 -6.34
N ALA A 34 10.38 0.54 -5.63
CA ALA A 34 9.16 1.02 -5.00
C ALA A 34 9.49 2.20 -4.08
N GLN A 35 9.21 3.43 -4.55
CA GLN A 35 9.32 4.61 -3.71
C GLN A 35 8.33 4.40 -2.56
N GLN A 36 8.84 4.40 -1.31
CA GLN A 36 7.98 4.39 -0.15
C GLN A 36 7.00 5.57 -0.24
N GLY A 37 5.70 5.29 -0.09
CA GLY A 37 4.68 6.33 -0.06
C GLY A 37 4.94 7.32 1.08
N ALA A 38 4.52 8.58 0.90
CA ALA A 38 4.78 9.67 1.84
C ALA A 38 4.36 9.33 3.29
N LEU A 39 3.17 8.75 3.48
CA LEU A 39 2.71 8.30 4.80
C LEU A 39 3.65 7.28 5.44
N LYS A 40 4.17 6.32 4.65
CA LYS A 40 5.08 5.28 5.16
C LYS A 40 6.39 5.91 5.67
N LYS A 41 6.92 6.91 4.97
CA LYS A 41 8.11 7.65 5.43
C LYS A 41 7.84 8.38 6.74
N CYS A 42 6.68 9.04 6.88
CA CYS A 42 6.33 9.70 8.13
C CYS A 42 6.26 8.72 9.31
N THR A 43 5.83 7.46 9.12
CA THR A 43 5.77 6.48 10.22
C THR A 43 7.12 6.17 10.86
N GLU A 44 8.24 6.47 10.21
CA GLU A 44 9.59 6.31 10.77
C GLU A 44 9.87 7.31 11.92
N LEU A 45 9.06 8.37 12.02
CA LEU A 45 9.13 9.37 13.10
C LEU A 45 8.38 8.92 14.36
N LEU A 46 7.64 7.81 14.32
CA LEU A 46 6.95 7.26 15.48
C LEU A 46 7.90 6.40 16.32
N ALA A 47 7.72 6.46 17.64
CA ALA A 47 8.53 5.66 18.55
C ALA A 47 8.26 4.16 18.36
N THR A 48 9.34 3.37 18.34
CA THR A 48 9.26 1.91 18.28
C THR A 48 8.72 1.32 19.59
N GLY A 49 8.14 0.12 19.53
CA GLY A 49 7.64 -0.60 20.71
C GLY A 49 6.28 -0.13 21.22
N ARG A 50 5.58 0.70 20.44
CA ARG A 50 4.25 1.21 20.74
C ARG A 50 3.29 0.93 19.60
N LYS A 51 2.00 0.84 19.91
CA LYS A 51 0.92 0.75 18.92
C LYS A 51 0.22 2.11 18.85
N TYR A 52 -0.12 2.51 17.63
CA TYR A 52 -0.81 3.75 17.35
C TYR A 52 -1.97 3.43 16.42
N THR A 53 -3.09 4.11 16.63
CA THR A 53 -4.16 4.18 15.62
C THR A 53 -4.09 5.55 14.96
N ILE A 54 -3.95 5.55 13.65
CA ILE A 54 -3.86 6.76 12.82
C ILE A 54 -5.11 6.79 11.97
N SER A 55 -5.89 7.87 12.08
CA SER A 55 -7.07 8.10 11.25
C SER A 55 -6.87 9.38 10.44
N ILE A 56 -7.06 9.26 9.12
CA ILE A 56 -6.97 10.36 8.16
C ILE A 56 -8.31 10.42 7.45
N VAL A 57 -9.02 11.53 7.62
CA VAL A 57 -10.27 11.81 6.91
C VAL A 57 -9.99 12.96 5.96
N SER A 58 -9.97 12.68 4.66
CA SER A 58 -9.53 13.65 3.66
C SER A 58 -10.40 13.65 2.40
N THR A 59 -10.48 14.80 1.76
CA THR A 59 -11.16 15.05 0.50
C THR A 59 -10.13 15.41 -0.57
N LEU A 60 -10.30 14.85 -1.77
CA LEU A 60 -9.58 15.23 -2.97
C LEU A 60 -10.59 15.73 -3.99
N ASP A 61 -10.51 17.01 -4.34
CA ASP A 61 -11.31 17.58 -5.42
C ASP A 61 -10.59 17.32 -6.76
N LYS A 62 -11.20 16.49 -7.61
CA LYS A 62 -10.73 16.19 -8.97
C LYS A 62 -11.55 16.89 -10.06
N THR A 63 -12.39 17.85 -9.70
CA THR A 63 -13.32 18.51 -10.62
C THR A 63 -12.70 19.69 -11.37
N THR A 64 -11.55 20.18 -10.92
CA THR A 64 -10.79 21.26 -11.55
C THR A 64 -9.43 20.76 -12.03
N GLU A 65 -9.08 21.03 -13.29
CA GLU A 65 -7.72 20.81 -13.78
C GLU A 65 -6.81 21.92 -13.25
N GLY A 66 -6.06 21.62 -12.17
CA GLY A 66 -5.15 22.57 -11.53
C GLY A 66 -4.27 21.92 -10.44
N GLU A 67 -3.22 22.64 -10.04
CA GLU A 67 -2.08 22.15 -9.21
C GLU A 67 -2.44 21.73 -7.77
N ASN A 68 -3.69 21.87 -7.33
CA ASN A 68 -4.13 21.56 -5.97
C ASN A 68 -4.69 20.13 -5.80
N ASN A 69 -4.08 19.15 -6.46
CA ASN A 69 -4.36 17.71 -6.24
C ASN A 69 -3.87 17.19 -4.88
N ARG A 70 -3.87 18.04 -3.85
CA ARG A 70 -3.53 17.68 -2.47
C ARG A 70 -4.77 17.22 -1.74
N LEU A 71 -4.57 16.27 -0.84
CA LEU A 71 -5.63 15.83 0.07
C LEU A 71 -5.86 16.94 1.10
N THR A 72 -7.08 17.35 1.34
CA THR A 72 -7.38 18.28 2.44
C THR A 72 -8.21 17.55 3.48
N GLY A 73 -7.91 17.75 4.77
CA GLY A 73 -8.64 17.02 5.79
C GLY A 73 -8.02 17.04 7.18
N GLU A 74 -8.47 16.09 7.99
CA GLU A 74 -8.11 15.96 9.39
C GLU A 74 -7.26 14.70 9.62
N LEU A 75 -6.25 14.85 10.47
CA LEU A 75 -5.41 13.77 10.97
C LEU A 75 -5.63 13.66 12.48
N SER A 76 -5.90 12.44 12.95
CA SER A 76 -5.93 12.11 14.38
C SER A 76 -5.04 10.90 14.67
N VAL A 77 -4.41 10.94 15.85
CA VAL A 77 -3.57 9.86 16.36
C VAL A 77 -4.06 9.51 17.77
N SER A 78 -4.33 8.24 17.99
CA SER A 78 -4.79 7.69 19.26
C SER A 78 -3.97 6.46 19.65
N ASP A 79 -4.17 5.99 20.88
CA ASP A 79 -3.58 4.73 21.33
C ASP A 79 -4.27 3.51 20.68
N GLU A 80 -3.81 2.32 21.01
CA GLU A 80 -4.35 1.05 20.51
C GLU A 80 -5.81 0.78 20.91
N THR A 81 -6.34 1.55 21.87
CA THR A 81 -7.73 1.47 22.34
C THR A 81 -8.61 2.59 21.78
N ASN A 82 -8.09 3.36 20.82
CA ASN A 82 -8.73 4.54 20.23
C ASN A 82 -8.98 5.68 21.22
N LYS A 83 -8.22 5.74 22.32
CA LYS A 83 -8.30 6.84 23.29
C LYS A 83 -7.30 7.95 22.96
N PRO A 84 -7.57 9.18 23.39
CA PRO A 84 -6.62 10.28 23.24
C PRO A 84 -5.27 9.94 23.86
N LEU A 85 -4.21 10.37 23.19
CA LEU A 85 -2.85 10.21 23.69
C LEU A 85 -2.69 11.00 24.99
N ASN A 86 -1.94 10.43 25.93
CA ASN A 86 -1.48 11.18 27.09
C ASN A 86 -0.52 12.31 26.65
N LYS A 87 -0.15 13.19 27.59
CA LYS A 87 0.69 14.35 27.28
C LYS A 87 2.05 13.97 26.68
N GLU A 88 2.72 12.97 27.24
CA GLU A 88 4.02 12.51 26.75
C GLU A 88 3.94 11.99 25.30
N MET A 89 2.94 11.16 25.03
CA MET A 89 2.72 10.60 23.69
C MET A 89 2.29 11.67 22.69
N SER A 90 1.45 12.62 23.10
CA SER A 90 1.04 13.76 22.27
C SER A 90 2.23 14.60 21.81
N GLU A 91 3.20 14.84 22.69
CA GLU A 91 4.44 15.54 22.34
C GLU A 91 5.31 14.71 21.39
N ALA A 92 5.45 13.40 21.67
CA ALA A 92 6.27 12.50 20.87
C ALA A 92 5.79 12.33 19.43
N VAL A 93 4.47 12.44 19.16
CA VAL A 93 3.91 12.26 17.82
C VAL A 93 3.89 13.54 16.98
N LYS A 94 4.25 14.71 17.53
CA LYS A 94 4.25 15.98 16.79
C LYS A 94 5.03 15.94 15.46
N PRO A 95 6.25 15.36 15.39
CA PRO A 95 6.98 15.28 14.12
C PRO A 95 6.26 14.43 13.08
N PHE A 96 5.62 13.34 13.50
CA PHE A 96 4.78 12.51 12.62
C PHE A 96 3.58 13.31 12.10
N VAL A 97 2.85 14.01 12.97
CA VAL A 97 1.69 14.83 12.60
C VAL A 97 2.09 15.90 11.59
N GLN A 98 3.19 16.60 11.85
CA GLN A 98 3.71 17.62 10.93
C GLN A 98 4.07 17.03 9.57
N CYS A 99 4.80 15.90 9.55
CA CYS A 99 5.18 15.23 8.31
C CYS A 99 3.96 14.83 7.46
N VAL A 100 2.92 14.27 8.07
CA VAL A 100 1.70 13.88 7.34
C VAL A 100 0.98 15.11 6.81
N THR A 101 0.86 16.18 7.60
CA THR A 101 0.24 17.44 7.18
C THR A 101 0.99 18.14 6.04
N GLU A 102 2.31 17.96 5.93
CA GLU A 102 3.11 18.63 4.89
C GLU A 102 3.29 17.80 3.63
N THR A 103 3.16 16.47 3.72
CA THR A 103 3.52 15.55 2.62
C THR A 103 2.39 14.66 2.12
N VAL A 104 1.32 14.50 2.91
CA VAL A 104 0.17 13.68 2.57
C VAL A 104 -1.06 14.56 2.36
N LEU A 105 -1.35 15.42 3.34
CA LEU A 105 -2.33 16.51 3.23
C LEU A 105 -1.63 17.72 2.56
#